data_AF-A0A428XXD2-F1
#
_entry.id   AF-A0A428XXD2-F1
#
_cell.length_a   1.000
_cell.length_b   1.000
_cell.length_c   1.000
_cell.angle_alpha   90.00
_cell.angle_beta   90.00
_cell.angle_gamma   90.00
#
_symmetry.space_group_name_H-M   'P 1'
#
loop_
_entity.id
_entity.type
_entity.pdbx_description
1 polymer ?
#
loop_
_entity_poly.entity_id
_entity_poly.type
_entity_poly.pdbx_seq_one_letter_code
_entity_poly.pdbx_strand_id
1 'polypeptide(L)'
;MDTVRIRTTSGREVVAAPDHPFWTTEGWVKAGDLTPDDVVANVLQPAVVADGSEATDEFRLAGYLVGDGCTSNQVTFTGGDEAVLDDFRATCDRLGHSHNTRPNSARSSLIRISGLKPWLRDTGLLDKTAWTKRVPDFVNRGDAWQISAFLAAYFACDGTVSRRGRDRYDLVIEFYSVSRGLLEDTQHLLLRLGIQSRLKLKRGRYQGRPHESWRLSITSQDDAARFAERVTPIGARGERMREWAPRRDRFDETLAPDRVASVEPAGLQECRCLTVAGDHTFTVNDLVVHNTTLANIVAAELGTGIRTTSGPVIERSGDLAAILTGLAEGDVLFIDEIHRIAKPAEELLYSAMEDFRVDVIVGKGPGATAIPLDVEPFTLVGATTRAGLLSGPMRDRFGFVAHLDFYSPADLDALLHRSARILGVPITPEGAAEIAGRSRGTPRIANRLLRRVRDYAEVRGDGIVDEATAKAALTVYDVDQLGLDRLDRAVLRALIESFRGGPVGLSTLAVAVGEQSDTVEEVCEPFLVRAGLLARTPRGRVATDAGWQHLGKRPPEGRGVQPQQPDLFARGGESSP
;
A
#
# COMPACT_ATOMS: atom_id res chain seq x y z
N MET A 1 2.20 18.63 -12.52
CA MET A 1 2.63 17.77 -13.65
C MET A 1 1.47 17.54 -14.60
N ASP A 2 1.73 17.33 -15.90
CA ASP A 2 0.72 16.77 -16.81
C ASP A 2 0.35 15.38 -16.30
N THR A 3 -0.93 15.16 -15.99
CA THR A 3 -1.44 13.88 -15.47
C THR A 3 -1.99 13.02 -16.61
N VAL A 4 -2.06 11.72 -16.38
CA VAL A 4 -2.77 10.76 -17.23
C VAL A 4 -4.01 10.27 -16.51
N ARG A 5 -5.13 10.22 -17.22
CA ARG A 5 -6.37 9.61 -16.79
C ARG A 5 -6.43 8.20 -17.35
N ILE A 6 -6.43 7.23 -16.45
CA ILE A 6 -6.58 5.82 -16.75
C ILE A 6 -8.03 5.45 -16.47
N ARG A 7 -8.73 4.93 -17.47
CA ARG A 7 -10.05 4.32 -17.31
C ARG A 7 -9.93 2.82 -17.44
N THR A 8 -10.61 2.07 -16.59
CA THR A 8 -10.66 0.60 -16.67
C THR A 8 -12.00 0.09 -17.21
N THR A 9 -12.07 -1.20 -17.55
CA THR A 9 -13.30 -1.83 -18.05
C THR A 9 -14.40 -2.01 -17.01
N SER A 10 -14.06 -1.96 -15.71
CA SER A 10 -15.06 -1.84 -14.63
C SER A 10 -15.65 -0.43 -14.52
N GLY A 11 -15.13 0.55 -15.27
CA GLY A 11 -15.58 1.93 -15.26
C GLY A 11 -14.91 2.79 -14.17
N ARG A 12 -13.85 2.28 -13.54
CA ARG A 12 -13.01 3.08 -12.62
C ARG A 12 -12.22 4.09 -13.42
N GLU A 13 -11.97 5.23 -12.80
CA GLU A 13 -11.17 6.31 -13.37
C GLU A 13 -10.13 6.74 -12.33
N VAL A 14 -8.86 6.70 -12.70
CA VAL A 14 -7.76 7.19 -11.86
C VAL A 14 -7.02 8.25 -12.64
N VAL A 15 -6.83 9.41 -12.03
CA VAL A 15 -5.91 10.43 -12.53
C VAL A 15 -4.62 10.29 -11.74
N ALA A 16 -3.50 10.14 -12.43
CA ALA A 16 -2.19 9.94 -11.82
C ALA A 16 -1.10 10.66 -12.60
N ALA A 17 0.03 10.92 -11.96
CA ALA A 17 1.23 11.36 -12.67
C ALA A 17 1.69 10.25 -13.64
N PRO A 18 2.26 10.57 -14.82
CA PRO A 18 2.66 9.58 -15.82
C PRO A 18 3.67 8.57 -15.31
N ASP A 19 4.47 8.91 -14.31
CA ASP A 19 5.45 8.04 -13.66
C ASP A 19 4.89 7.21 -12.50
N HIS A 20 3.62 7.42 -12.12
CA HIS A 20 2.96 6.69 -11.04
C HIS A 20 2.86 5.19 -11.39
N PRO A 21 3.37 4.28 -10.54
CA PRO A 21 3.39 2.85 -10.87
C PRO A 21 2.03 2.18 -10.62
N PHE A 22 1.56 1.41 -11.60
CA PHE A 22 0.38 0.55 -11.53
C PHE A 22 0.82 -0.92 -11.56
N TRP A 23 0.19 -1.77 -10.75
CA TRP A 23 0.45 -3.21 -10.76
C TRP A 23 -0.36 -3.87 -11.87
N THR A 24 0.33 -4.46 -12.84
CA THR A 24 -0.27 -5.23 -13.94
C THR A 24 0.01 -6.73 -13.77
N THR A 25 -0.59 -7.57 -14.62
CA THR A 25 -0.28 -9.01 -14.69
C THR A 25 1.17 -9.31 -15.04
N GLU A 26 1.89 -8.37 -15.67
CA GLU A 26 3.30 -8.52 -16.07
C GLU A 26 4.27 -7.80 -15.11
N GLY A 27 3.75 -7.13 -14.08
CA GLY A 27 4.53 -6.39 -13.07
C GLY A 27 4.19 -4.90 -13.02
N TRP A 28 5.12 -4.10 -12.49
CA TRP A 28 4.93 -2.65 -12.36
C TRP A 28 5.07 -1.96 -13.71
N VAL A 29 4.06 -1.20 -14.10
CA VAL A 29 4.06 -0.36 -15.31
C VAL A 29 3.70 1.07 -14.91
N LYS A 30 4.39 2.07 -15.45
CA LYS A 30 4.07 3.47 -15.16
C LYS A 30 2.75 3.86 -15.80
N ALA A 31 2.00 4.76 -15.17
CA ALA A 31 0.69 5.21 -15.61
C ALA A 31 0.67 5.70 -17.07
N GLY A 32 1.74 6.39 -17.50
CA GLY A 32 1.89 6.88 -18.87
C GLY A 32 2.32 5.81 -19.89
N ASP A 33 2.84 4.68 -19.41
CA ASP A 33 3.27 3.55 -20.25
C ASP A 33 2.17 2.48 -20.38
N LEU A 34 1.05 2.62 -19.66
CA LEU A 34 -0.09 1.71 -19.75
C LEU A 34 -0.79 1.82 -21.10
N THR A 35 -1.23 0.67 -21.60
CA THR A 35 -1.94 0.49 -22.86
C THR A 35 -3.26 -0.26 -22.64
N PRO A 36 -4.21 -0.24 -23.58
CA PRO A 36 -5.45 -1.02 -23.47
C PRO A 36 -5.27 -2.55 -23.42
N ASP A 37 -4.07 -3.05 -23.73
CA ASP A 37 -3.73 -4.46 -23.62
C ASP A 37 -3.38 -4.87 -22.18
N ASP A 38 -3.04 -3.89 -21.33
CA ASP A 38 -2.66 -4.11 -19.93
C ASP A 38 -3.88 -4.40 -19.03
N VAL A 39 -3.63 -5.25 -18.04
CA VAL A 39 -4.61 -5.62 -17.01
C VAL A 39 -4.06 -5.16 -15.67
N VAL A 40 -4.70 -4.14 -15.09
CA VAL A 40 -4.35 -3.63 -13.76
C VAL A 40 -5.05 -4.43 -12.68
N ALA A 41 -4.39 -4.61 -11.54
CA ALA A 41 -4.93 -5.38 -10.43
C ALA A 41 -5.71 -4.50 -9.46
N ASN A 42 -6.98 -4.80 -9.21
CA ASN A 42 -7.76 -4.15 -8.15
C ASN A 42 -7.61 -4.92 -6.83
N VAL A 43 -7.32 -4.23 -5.73
CA VAL A 43 -7.30 -4.83 -4.39
C VAL A 43 -8.73 -5.04 -3.88
N LEU A 44 -9.11 -6.29 -3.71
CA LEU A 44 -10.44 -6.71 -3.26
C LEU A 44 -10.65 -6.55 -1.74
N GLN A 45 -9.61 -6.48 -0.94
CA GLN A 45 -9.72 -6.34 0.52
C GLN A 45 -8.48 -5.63 1.07
N PRO A 46 -8.47 -4.30 1.19
CA PRO A 46 -7.49 -3.68 2.06
C PRO A 46 -7.75 -4.23 3.47
N ALA A 47 -6.73 -4.77 4.12
CA ALA A 47 -6.83 -5.31 5.47
C ALA A 47 -7.08 -4.15 6.46
N VAL A 48 -8.30 -3.65 6.51
CA VAL A 48 -8.75 -2.74 7.56
C VAL A 48 -9.13 -3.65 8.73
N VAL A 49 -8.13 -3.93 9.56
CA VAL A 49 -8.37 -4.42 10.91
C VAL A 49 -8.99 -3.24 11.66
N ALA A 50 -10.27 -3.35 11.95
CA ALA A 50 -10.89 -2.53 12.97
C ALA A 50 -11.45 -3.50 14.00
N ASP A 51 -11.06 -3.28 15.26
CA ASP A 51 -11.69 -3.91 16.41
C ASP A 51 -13.19 -3.62 16.33
N GLY A 52 -13.98 -4.68 16.19
CA GLY A 52 -15.41 -4.59 15.90
C GLY A 52 -16.14 -3.71 16.91
N SER A 53 -16.58 -2.55 16.45
CA SER A 53 -17.56 -1.75 17.18
C SER A 53 -18.95 -2.11 16.69
N GLU A 54 -19.82 -2.59 17.57
CA GLU A 54 -21.24 -2.88 17.27
C GLU A 54 -22.05 -1.61 16.92
N ALA A 55 -21.46 -0.41 16.98
CA ALA A 55 -22.11 0.87 16.69
C ALA A 55 -22.36 1.08 15.18
N THR A 56 -23.42 0.46 14.67
CA THR A 56 -23.81 0.50 13.25
C THR A 56 -24.99 1.42 12.95
N ASP A 57 -25.69 1.92 13.97
CA ASP A 57 -26.95 2.66 13.82
C ASP A 57 -26.77 3.98 13.06
N GLU A 58 -25.70 4.73 13.30
CA GLU A 58 -25.42 5.98 12.56
C GLU A 58 -25.14 5.73 11.07
N PHE A 59 -24.44 4.65 10.75
CA PHE A 59 -24.15 4.23 9.37
C PHE A 59 -25.42 3.78 8.65
N ARG A 60 -26.25 3.01 9.35
CA ARG A 60 -27.57 2.58 8.87
C ARG A 60 -28.49 3.79 8.63
N LEU A 61 -28.53 4.74 9.56
CA LEU A 61 -29.29 5.99 9.40
C LEU A 61 -28.81 6.79 8.19
N ALA A 62 -27.49 6.93 7.99
CA ALA A 62 -26.94 7.58 6.81
C ALA A 62 -27.35 6.88 5.51
N GLY A 63 -27.34 5.54 5.46
CA GLY A 63 -27.75 4.78 4.28
C GLY A 63 -29.19 5.08 3.86
N TYR A 64 -30.11 5.11 4.83
CA TYR A 64 -31.50 5.49 4.57
C TYR A 64 -31.67 6.91 4.07
N LEU A 65 -30.94 7.85 4.67
CA LEU A 65 -31.05 9.26 4.30
C LEU A 65 -30.41 9.57 2.95
N VAL A 66 -29.35 8.86 2.58
CA VAL A 66 -28.71 8.96 1.26
C VAL A 66 -29.64 8.41 0.18
N GLY A 67 -30.32 7.28 0.42
CA GLY A 67 -31.29 6.70 -0.49
C GLY A 67 -32.55 7.58 -0.64
N ASP A 68 -33.50 7.39 0.27
CA ASP A 68 -34.85 7.98 0.20
C ASP A 68 -35.08 9.15 1.19
N GLY A 69 -34.01 9.70 1.77
CA GLY A 69 -34.09 10.85 2.67
C GLY A 69 -34.27 12.20 1.96
N CYS A 70 -34.97 13.10 2.63
CA CYS A 70 -34.97 14.54 2.35
C CYS A 70 -34.30 15.26 3.53
N THR A 71 -33.21 15.99 3.29
CA THR A 71 -32.36 16.58 4.35
C THR A 71 -32.33 18.10 4.37
N SER A 72 -33.19 18.78 3.59
CA SER A 72 -33.15 20.25 3.46
C SER A 72 -34.06 20.98 4.45
N ASN A 73 -35.36 21.02 4.16
CA ASN A 73 -36.31 21.80 4.95
C ASN A 73 -36.78 21.02 6.19
N GLN A 74 -37.50 19.92 5.95
CA GLN A 74 -37.87 18.96 6.99
C GLN A 74 -37.13 17.66 6.73
N VAL A 75 -36.54 17.11 7.78
CA VAL A 75 -35.86 15.82 7.69
C VAL A 75 -36.93 14.74 7.62
N THR A 76 -37.01 14.07 6.48
CA THR A 76 -38.01 13.03 6.25
C THR A 76 -37.42 11.83 5.53
N PHE A 77 -37.95 10.65 5.83
CA PHE A 77 -37.69 9.42 5.08
C PHE A 77 -39.01 8.91 4.49
N THR A 78 -39.02 8.53 3.21
CA THR A 78 -40.23 8.04 2.53
C THR A 78 -39.98 6.64 2.01
N GLY A 79 -40.86 5.68 2.34
CA GLY A 79 -40.70 4.29 1.92
C GLY A 79 -42.04 3.59 1.73
N GLY A 80 -42.04 2.51 0.94
CA GLY A 80 -43.21 1.67 0.69
C GLY A 80 -43.10 0.23 1.20
N ASP A 81 -41.94 -0.14 1.77
CA ASP A 81 -41.68 -1.45 2.36
C ASP A 81 -41.74 -1.29 3.90
N GLU A 82 -42.69 -1.95 4.55
CA GLU A 82 -42.90 -1.76 5.99
C GLU A 82 -41.74 -2.29 6.83
N ALA A 83 -41.06 -3.36 6.39
CA ALA A 83 -39.89 -3.86 7.11
C ALA A 83 -38.73 -2.84 7.09
N VAL A 84 -38.60 -2.10 5.98
CA VAL A 84 -37.63 -1.00 5.87
C VAL A 84 -38.03 0.19 6.74
N LEU A 85 -39.32 0.53 6.78
CA LEU A 85 -39.84 1.60 7.63
C LEU A 85 -39.68 1.28 9.13
N ASP A 86 -39.94 0.03 9.54
CA ASP A 86 -39.77 -0.43 10.91
C ASP A 86 -38.31 -0.41 11.35
N ASP A 87 -37.40 -0.89 10.51
CA ASP A 87 -35.96 -0.82 10.80
C ASP A 87 -35.46 0.63 10.89
N PHE A 88 -35.97 1.53 10.02
CA PHE A 88 -35.68 2.96 10.11
C PHE A 88 -36.16 3.56 11.44
N ARG A 89 -37.41 3.29 11.86
CA ARG A 89 -37.96 3.77 13.13
C ARG A 89 -37.14 3.26 14.32
N ALA A 90 -36.84 1.96 14.34
CA ALA A 90 -36.05 1.35 15.40
C ALA A 90 -34.63 1.93 15.46
N THR A 91 -34.03 2.26 14.31
CA THR A 91 -32.73 2.95 14.24
C THR A 91 -32.82 4.37 14.82
N CYS A 92 -33.87 5.13 14.51
CA CYS A 92 -34.13 6.43 15.14
C CYS A 92 -34.31 6.32 16.65
N ASP A 93 -35.07 5.31 17.13
CA ASP A 93 -35.32 5.10 18.56
C ASP A 93 -34.02 4.78 19.32
N ARG A 94 -33.15 3.92 18.76
CA ARG A 94 -31.84 3.59 19.37
C ARG A 94 -30.90 4.79 19.44
N LEU A 95 -30.97 5.69 18.45
CA LEU A 95 -30.21 6.95 18.43
C LEU A 95 -30.88 8.08 19.22
N GLY A 96 -32.06 7.84 19.82
CA GLY A 96 -32.78 8.84 20.62
C GLY A 96 -33.43 9.95 19.79
N HIS A 97 -33.69 9.72 18.50
CA HIS A 97 -34.35 10.70 17.62
C HIS A 97 -35.87 10.49 17.60
N SER A 98 -36.62 11.52 17.97
CA SER A 98 -38.07 11.48 17.88
C SER A 98 -38.54 11.49 16.43
N HIS A 99 -39.47 10.59 16.09
CA HIS A 99 -40.05 10.49 14.76
C HIS A 99 -41.57 10.44 14.78
N ASN A 100 -42.20 10.84 13.66
CA ASN A 100 -43.64 10.76 13.46
C ASN A 100 -43.92 10.21 12.05
N THR A 101 -44.65 9.10 11.99
CA THR A 101 -45.06 8.48 10.73
C THR A 101 -46.42 8.98 10.29
N ARG A 102 -46.59 9.27 9.00
CA ARG A 102 -47.88 9.57 8.36
C ARG A 102 -47.98 8.89 6.99
N PRO A 103 -49.19 8.57 6.52
CA PRO A 103 -49.38 8.13 5.13
C PRO A 103 -48.90 9.20 4.15
N ASN A 104 -48.18 8.80 3.10
CA ASN A 104 -47.73 9.69 2.02
C ASN A 104 -48.48 9.41 0.70
N SER A 105 -48.71 8.14 0.40
CA SER A 105 -49.53 7.69 -0.72
C SER A 105 -50.24 6.39 -0.38
N ALA A 106 -51.06 5.86 -1.30
CA ALA A 106 -51.69 4.56 -1.14
C ALA A 106 -50.69 3.39 -0.95
N ARG A 107 -49.39 3.60 -1.28
CA ARG A 107 -48.34 2.56 -1.21
C ARG A 107 -47.09 3.03 -0.47
N SER A 108 -47.13 4.16 0.23
CA SER A 108 -45.96 4.66 0.95
C SER A 108 -46.31 5.49 2.17
N SER A 109 -45.41 5.44 3.15
CA SER A 109 -45.44 6.23 4.37
C SER A 109 -44.28 7.22 4.38
N LEU A 110 -44.49 8.35 5.05
CA LEU A 110 -43.47 9.36 5.29
C LEU A 110 -43.23 9.46 6.80
N ILE A 111 -41.95 9.37 7.18
CA ILE A 111 -41.48 9.48 8.55
C ILE A 111 -40.77 10.82 8.68
N ARG A 112 -41.28 11.71 9.52
CA ARG A 112 -40.61 12.98 9.87
C ARG A 112 -39.74 12.76 11.10
N ILE A 113 -38.48 13.20 11.04
CA ILE A 113 -37.50 13.08 12.13
C ILE A 113 -37.23 14.47 12.70
N SER A 114 -37.28 14.58 14.03
CA SER A 114 -37.00 15.81 14.77
C SER A 114 -35.59 15.77 15.36
N GLY A 115 -34.92 16.93 15.42
CA GLY A 115 -33.62 17.05 16.09
C GLY A 115 -32.40 16.56 15.30
N LEU A 116 -32.56 16.06 14.07
CA LEU A 116 -31.45 15.48 13.30
C LEU A 116 -30.59 16.51 12.54
N LYS A 117 -31.04 17.77 12.42
CA LYS A 117 -30.33 18.81 11.66
C LYS A 117 -28.88 19.07 12.11
N PRO A 118 -28.55 19.09 13.43
CA PRO A 118 -27.17 19.21 13.88
C PRO A 118 -26.29 18.07 13.34
N TRP A 119 -26.71 16.82 13.55
CA TRP A 119 -25.99 15.64 13.06
C TRP A 119 -25.82 15.64 11.54
N LEU A 120 -26.87 16.02 10.78
CA LEU A 120 -26.79 16.16 9.32
C LEU A 120 -25.76 17.21 8.88
N ARG A 121 -25.59 18.28 9.65
CA ARG A 121 -24.60 19.32 9.35
C ARG A 121 -23.19 18.76 9.58
N ASP A 122 -22.97 18.11 10.71
CA ASP A 122 -21.66 17.61 11.13
C ASP A 122 -21.17 16.47 10.22
N THR A 123 -22.09 15.64 9.74
CA THR A 123 -21.82 14.54 8.79
C THR A 123 -21.84 14.96 7.32
N GLY A 124 -22.15 16.23 7.02
CA GLY A 124 -22.17 16.75 5.65
C GLY A 124 -23.37 16.28 4.79
N LEU A 125 -24.44 15.76 5.38
CA LEU A 125 -25.65 15.30 4.69
C LEU A 125 -26.75 16.36 4.54
N LEU A 126 -26.62 17.51 5.24
CA LEU A 126 -27.60 18.60 5.18
C LEU A 126 -27.67 19.23 3.78
N ASP A 127 -28.89 19.58 3.34
CA ASP A 127 -29.16 20.33 2.10
C ASP A 127 -28.59 19.72 0.81
N LYS A 128 -28.43 18.39 0.76
CA LYS A 128 -27.96 17.68 -0.45
C LYS A 128 -29.11 17.38 -1.41
N THR A 129 -28.87 17.62 -2.69
CA THR A 129 -29.80 17.27 -3.78
C THR A 129 -29.44 15.90 -4.35
N ALA A 130 -30.34 15.25 -5.10
CA ALA A 130 -30.07 13.98 -5.79
C ALA A 130 -28.79 13.96 -6.64
N TRP A 131 -28.40 15.11 -7.20
CA TRP A 131 -27.21 15.27 -8.04
C TRP A 131 -25.92 15.43 -7.24
N THR A 132 -26.02 15.94 -6.01
CA THR A 132 -24.86 16.32 -5.17
C THR A 132 -24.67 15.39 -3.97
N LYS A 133 -25.51 14.36 -3.82
CA LYS A 133 -25.33 13.31 -2.81
C LYS A 133 -23.99 12.60 -3.01
N ARG A 134 -23.31 12.29 -1.91
CA ARG A 134 -22.08 11.50 -1.81
C ARG A 134 -22.18 10.60 -0.58
N VAL A 135 -21.34 9.58 -0.50
CA VAL A 135 -21.18 8.84 0.76
C VAL A 135 -20.53 9.77 1.79
N PRO A 136 -21.06 9.90 3.01
CA PRO A 136 -20.44 10.71 4.06
C PRO A 136 -19.03 10.24 4.43
N ASP A 137 -18.14 11.17 4.77
CA ASP A 137 -16.74 10.86 5.07
C ASP A 137 -16.57 9.87 6.24
N PHE A 138 -17.45 9.92 7.24
CA PHE A 138 -17.40 8.97 8.36
C PHE A 138 -17.71 7.53 7.90
N VAL A 139 -18.58 7.36 6.90
CA VAL A 139 -18.86 6.05 6.28
C VAL A 139 -17.63 5.55 5.53
N ASN A 140 -16.94 6.43 4.82
CA ASN A 140 -15.68 6.10 4.14
C ASN A 140 -14.57 5.68 5.12
N ARG A 141 -14.66 6.03 6.40
CA ARG A 141 -13.72 5.61 7.46
C ARG A 141 -14.20 4.41 8.27
N GLY A 142 -15.42 3.93 8.04
CA GLY A 142 -16.01 2.84 8.80
C GLY A 142 -15.32 1.49 8.58
N ASP A 143 -15.54 0.56 9.51
CA ASP A 143 -15.15 -0.84 9.38
C ASP A 143 -16.09 -1.64 8.45
N ALA A 144 -15.82 -2.92 8.24
CA ALA A 144 -16.62 -3.77 7.36
C ALA A 144 -18.09 -3.91 7.81
N TRP A 145 -18.36 -3.95 9.12
CA TRP A 145 -19.71 -4.07 9.67
C TRP A 145 -20.50 -2.77 9.50
N GLN A 146 -19.84 -1.65 9.78
CA GLN A 146 -20.38 -0.30 9.62
C GLN A 146 -20.68 0.03 8.15
N ILE A 147 -19.74 -0.31 7.24
CA ILE A 147 -19.94 -0.17 5.79
C ILE A 147 -21.09 -1.06 5.31
N SER A 148 -21.14 -2.30 5.78
CA SER A 148 -22.24 -3.22 5.50
C SER A 148 -23.58 -2.61 5.91
N ALA A 149 -23.70 -2.08 7.12
CA ALA A 149 -24.93 -1.46 7.61
C ALA A 149 -25.38 -0.27 6.76
N PHE A 150 -24.45 0.59 6.33
CA PHE A 150 -24.73 1.67 5.39
C PHE A 150 -25.24 1.14 4.04
N LEU A 151 -24.50 0.20 3.44
CA LEU A 151 -24.84 -0.36 2.12
C LEU A 151 -26.17 -1.12 2.16
N ALA A 152 -26.50 -1.80 3.26
CA ALA A 152 -27.75 -2.51 3.46
C ALA A 152 -28.95 -1.57 3.41
N ALA A 153 -28.88 -0.48 4.20
CA ALA A 153 -29.91 0.55 4.25
C ALA A 153 -30.03 1.29 2.92
N TYR A 154 -28.90 1.68 2.32
CA TYR A 154 -28.88 2.35 1.01
C TYR A 154 -29.46 1.46 -0.10
N PHE A 155 -29.09 0.18 -0.13
CA PHE A 155 -29.63 -0.79 -1.09
C PHE A 155 -31.13 -1.05 -0.90
N ALA A 156 -31.61 -1.06 0.34
CA ALA A 156 -33.05 -1.22 0.63
C ALA A 156 -33.90 -0.08 0.01
N CYS A 157 -33.33 1.12 -0.13
CA CYS A 157 -33.95 2.29 -0.76
C CYS A 157 -33.83 2.29 -2.29
N ASP A 158 -32.60 2.26 -2.82
CA ASP A 158 -32.31 2.52 -4.24
C ASP A 158 -31.84 1.29 -5.03
N GLY A 159 -31.55 0.19 -4.34
CA GLY A 159 -31.06 -1.05 -4.94
C GLY A 159 -32.11 -1.83 -5.73
N THR A 160 -31.68 -2.49 -6.81
CA THR A 160 -32.51 -3.43 -7.57
C THR A 160 -31.86 -4.79 -7.57
N VAL A 161 -32.69 -5.83 -7.43
CA VAL A 161 -32.28 -7.23 -7.58
C VAL A 161 -33.13 -7.86 -8.68
N SER A 162 -32.49 -8.52 -9.64
CA SER A 162 -33.15 -9.17 -10.76
C SER A 162 -32.44 -10.47 -11.14
N ARG A 163 -33.11 -11.35 -11.89
CA ARG A 163 -32.53 -12.55 -12.48
C ARG A 163 -32.27 -12.33 -13.97
N ARG A 164 -31.12 -12.76 -14.47
CA ARG A 164 -30.74 -12.57 -15.88
C ARG A 164 -30.28 -13.88 -16.53
N GLY A 165 -31.21 -14.70 -17.02
CA GLY A 165 -30.85 -15.91 -17.75
C GLY A 165 -31.95 -16.98 -17.73
N ARG A 166 -31.69 -18.13 -18.37
CA ARG A 166 -32.49 -19.35 -18.18
C ARG A 166 -32.07 -20.11 -16.91
N ASP A 167 -30.86 -19.85 -16.40
CA ASP A 167 -30.37 -20.46 -15.18
C ASP A 167 -30.95 -19.73 -13.95
N ARG A 168 -31.29 -20.51 -12.92
CA ARG A 168 -31.97 -20.00 -11.72
C ARG A 168 -31.02 -19.21 -10.82
N TYR A 169 -29.71 -19.25 -11.08
CA TYR A 169 -28.68 -18.66 -10.22
C TYR A 169 -28.07 -17.37 -10.78
N ASP A 170 -28.51 -16.84 -11.92
CA ASP A 170 -27.94 -15.60 -12.50
C ASP A 170 -28.52 -14.34 -11.81
N LEU A 171 -28.09 -14.09 -10.58
CA LEU A 171 -28.47 -12.92 -9.80
C LEU A 171 -27.74 -11.67 -10.33
N VAL A 172 -28.47 -10.58 -10.50
CA VAL A 172 -27.91 -9.27 -10.87
C VAL A 172 -28.38 -8.23 -9.86
N ILE A 173 -27.41 -7.56 -9.25
CA ILE A 173 -27.61 -6.53 -8.23
C ILE A 173 -27.18 -5.19 -8.83
N GLU A 174 -28.07 -4.19 -8.78
CA GLU A 174 -27.81 -2.88 -9.40
C GLU A 174 -28.16 -1.73 -8.45
N PHE A 175 -27.36 -0.68 -8.46
CA PHE A 175 -27.68 0.63 -7.91
C PHE A 175 -27.86 1.63 -9.05
N TYR A 176 -28.81 2.55 -8.87
CA TYR A 176 -29.08 3.62 -9.82
C TYR A 176 -29.02 4.96 -9.11
N SER A 177 -28.34 5.93 -9.70
CA SER A 177 -28.30 7.30 -9.18
C SER A 177 -28.02 8.29 -10.30
N VAL A 178 -28.51 9.52 -10.14
CA VAL A 178 -28.10 10.65 -11.00
C VAL A 178 -26.76 11.25 -10.55
N SER A 179 -26.37 11.02 -9.29
CA SER A 179 -25.04 11.38 -8.80
C SER A 179 -24.04 10.29 -9.17
N ARG A 180 -23.12 10.62 -10.09
CA ARG A 180 -21.96 9.78 -10.42
C ARG A 180 -21.10 9.52 -9.18
N GLY A 181 -20.79 10.59 -8.45
CA GLY A 181 -19.92 10.53 -7.27
C GLY A 181 -20.46 9.61 -6.18
N LEU A 182 -21.78 9.55 -5.98
CA LEU A 182 -22.38 8.60 -5.03
C LEU A 182 -22.11 7.15 -5.42
N LEU A 183 -22.21 6.82 -6.72
CA LEU A 183 -21.94 5.45 -7.18
C LEU A 183 -20.45 5.13 -7.25
N GLU A 184 -19.58 6.12 -7.45
CA GLU A 184 -18.12 5.95 -7.32
C GLU A 184 -17.75 5.62 -5.86
N ASP A 185 -18.27 6.39 -4.91
CA ASP A 185 -18.06 6.10 -3.48
C ASP A 185 -18.65 4.72 -3.11
N THR A 186 -19.83 4.39 -3.62
CA THR A 186 -20.47 3.08 -3.39
C THR A 186 -19.64 1.94 -4.00
N GLN A 187 -19.09 2.13 -5.20
CA GLN A 187 -18.19 1.16 -5.84
C GLN A 187 -16.94 0.91 -4.98
N HIS A 188 -16.40 1.95 -4.36
CA HIS A 188 -15.28 1.85 -3.43
C HIS A 188 -15.65 1.08 -2.16
N LEU A 189 -16.79 1.39 -1.53
CA LEU A 189 -17.28 0.65 -0.35
C LEU A 189 -17.52 -0.83 -0.63
N LEU A 190 -18.12 -1.16 -1.78
CA LEU A 190 -18.34 -2.54 -2.22
C LEU A 190 -17.01 -3.27 -2.38
N LEU A 191 -16.02 -2.60 -2.96
CA LEU A 191 -14.70 -3.18 -3.09
C LEU A 191 -14.07 -3.47 -1.74
N ARG A 192 -14.21 -2.58 -0.74
CA ARG A 192 -13.73 -2.86 0.62
C ARG A 192 -14.37 -4.08 1.27
N LEU A 193 -15.53 -4.50 0.77
CA LEU A 193 -16.20 -5.75 1.14
C LEU A 193 -15.87 -6.92 0.18
N GLY A 194 -14.88 -6.83 -0.70
CA GLY A 194 -14.51 -7.89 -1.64
C GLY A 194 -15.47 -8.06 -2.81
N ILE A 195 -16.27 -7.03 -3.14
CA ILE A 195 -17.33 -7.12 -4.15
C ILE A 195 -16.92 -6.25 -5.35
N GLN A 196 -16.61 -6.88 -6.48
CA GLN A 196 -16.41 -6.15 -7.72
C GLN A 196 -17.75 -5.68 -8.29
N SER A 197 -17.74 -4.45 -8.80
CA SER A 197 -18.89 -3.86 -9.45
C SER A 197 -18.46 -3.00 -10.61
N ARG A 198 -19.36 -2.84 -11.58
CA ARG A 198 -19.11 -2.11 -12.82
C ARG A 198 -20.02 -0.89 -12.91
N LEU A 199 -19.41 0.28 -13.07
CA LEU A 199 -20.09 1.56 -13.22
C LEU A 199 -20.25 1.90 -14.71
N LYS A 200 -21.47 2.23 -15.13
CA LYS A 200 -21.78 2.65 -16.51
C LYS A 200 -22.79 3.79 -16.56
N LEU A 201 -22.58 4.71 -17.51
CA LEU A 201 -23.58 5.71 -17.87
C LEU A 201 -24.79 5.02 -18.54
N LYS A 202 -25.99 5.39 -18.10
CA LYS A 202 -27.28 4.98 -18.66
C LYS A 202 -28.01 6.22 -19.15
N ARG A 203 -28.05 6.37 -20.47
CA ARG A 203 -28.87 7.37 -21.15
C ARG A 203 -30.30 6.84 -21.30
N GLY A 204 -31.27 7.59 -20.80
CA GLY A 204 -32.67 7.23 -20.85
C GLY A 204 -33.56 8.45 -21.08
N ARG A 205 -34.86 8.25 -20.84
CA ARG A 205 -35.83 9.35 -20.77
C ARG A 205 -36.55 9.31 -19.44
N TYR A 206 -36.62 10.44 -18.75
CA TYR A 206 -37.44 10.62 -17.57
C TYR A 206 -38.53 11.64 -17.90
N GLN A 207 -39.80 11.24 -17.74
CA GLN A 207 -40.96 12.07 -18.12
C GLN A 207 -40.86 12.66 -19.55
N GLY A 208 -40.36 11.85 -20.50
CA GLY A 208 -40.22 12.23 -21.91
C GLY A 208 -38.98 13.05 -22.26
N ARG A 209 -38.22 13.55 -21.29
CA ARG A 209 -36.98 14.33 -21.50
C ARG A 209 -35.74 13.43 -21.43
N PRO A 210 -34.69 13.67 -22.24
CA PRO A 210 -33.40 12.99 -22.08
C PRO A 210 -32.92 13.11 -20.64
N HIS A 211 -32.53 11.98 -20.06
CA HIS A 211 -32.09 11.90 -18.68
C HIS A 211 -30.87 10.98 -18.61
N GLU A 212 -29.78 11.50 -18.08
CA GLU A 212 -28.57 10.74 -17.82
C GLU A 212 -28.57 10.29 -16.36
N SER A 213 -28.33 8.99 -16.17
CA SER A 213 -28.19 8.37 -14.85
C SER A 213 -27.02 7.41 -14.90
N TRP A 214 -26.47 7.10 -13.75
CA TRP A 214 -25.41 6.12 -13.61
C TRP A 214 -25.97 4.83 -13.05
N ARG A 215 -25.36 3.73 -13.47
CA ARG A 215 -25.71 2.39 -13.01
C ARG A 215 -24.44 1.70 -12.53
N LEU A 216 -24.46 1.27 -11.27
CA LEU A 216 -23.46 0.39 -10.69
C LEU A 216 -24.03 -1.03 -10.67
N SER A 217 -23.30 -2.01 -11.20
CA SER A 217 -23.81 -3.37 -11.40
C SER A 217 -22.84 -4.43 -10.86
N ILE A 218 -23.37 -5.36 -10.08
CA ILE A 218 -22.69 -6.58 -9.65
C ILE A 218 -23.32 -7.73 -10.44
N THR A 219 -22.51 -8.37 -11.27
CA THR A 219 -22.97 -9.37 -12.25
C THR A 219 -22.25 -10.71 -12.14
N SER A 220 -21.09 -10.74 -11.47
CA SER A 220 -20.45 -11.99 -11.08
C SER A 220 -21.29 -12.66 -10.00
N GLN A 221 -21.49 -13.96 -10.11
CA GLN A 221 -22.25 -14.72 -9.11
C GLN A 221 -21.49 -14.81 -7.78
N ASP A 222 -20.17 -14.77 -7.84
CA ASP A 222 -19.31 -14.77 -6.66
C ASP A 222 -19.46 -13.45 -5.88
N ASP A 223 -19.40 -12.32 -6.58
CA ASP A 223 -19.63 -11.01 -5.97
C ASP A 223 -21.09 -10.83 -5.52
N ALA A 224 -22.05 -11.39 -6.25
CA ALA A 224 -23.45 -11.38 -5.85
C ALA A 224 -23.69 -12.20 -4.58
N ALA A 225 -23.02 -13.34 -4.43
CA ALA A 225 -23.03 -14.13 -3.21
C ALA A 225 -22.37 -13.38 -2.04
N ARG A 226 -21.19 -12.77 -2.25
CA ARG A 226 -20.51 -11.92 -1.26
C ARG A 226 -21.39 -10.74 -0.83
N PHE A 227 -22.08 -10.10 -1.76
CA PHE A 227 -23.02 -9.02 -1.43
C PHE A 227 -24.17 -9.53 -0.55
N ALA A 228 -24.79 -10.65 -0.93
CA ALA A 228 -25.90 -11.22 -0.16
C ALA A 228 -25.50 -11.62 1.27
N GLU A 229 -24.29 -12.17 1.43
CA GLU A 229 -23.74 -12.60 2.72
C GLU A 229 -23.27 -11.43 3.57
N ARG A 230 -22.51 -10.48 3.00
CA ARG A 230 -21.81 -9.43 3.77
C ARG A 230 -22.68 -8.20 3.99
N VAL A 231 -23.51 -7.81 3.02
CA VAL A 231 -24.34 -6.59 3.11
C VAL A 231 -25.67 -6.89 3.81
N THR A 232 -26.22 -8.10 3.67
CA THR A 232 -27.47 -8.52 4.34
C THR A 232 -28.64 -7.52 4.24
N PRO A 233 -29.08 -7.13 3.02
CA PRO A 233 -30.16 -6.15 2.90
C PRO A 233 -31.47 -6.64 3.51
N ILE A 234 -32.30 -5.70 3.95
CA ILE A 234 -33.60 -5.97 4.56
C ILE A 234 -34.76 -5.75 3.57
N GLY A 235 -35.99 -6.02 4.02
CA GLY A 235 -37.21 -5.87 3.23
C GLY A 235 -37.35 -6.88 2.09
N ALA A 236 -38.33 -6.66 1.23
CA ALA A 236 -38.69 -7.56 0.14
C ALA A 236 -37.52 -7.79 -0.84
N ARG A 237 -36.61 -6.81 -0.99
CA ARG A 237 -35.41 -6.94 -1.82
C ARG A 237 -34.40 -7.90 -1.19
N GLY A 238 -34.16 -7.78 0.11
CA GLY A 238 -33.31 -8.67 0.87
C GLY A 238 -33.81 -10.11 0.92
N GLU A 239 -35.13 -10.30 1.04
CA GLU A 239 -35.76 -11.62 0.97
C GLU A 239 -35.56 -12.28 -0.39
N ARG A 240 -35.86 -11.58 -1.48
CA ARG A 240 -35.61 -12.09 -2.85
C ARG A 240 -34.15 -12.40 -3.08
N MET A 241 -33.24 -11.56 -2.57
CA MET A 241 -31.80 -11.80 -2.66
C MET A 241 -31.40 -13.09 -1.93
N ARG A 242 -31.86 -13.32 -0.69
CA ARG A 242 -31.61 -14.56 0.06
C ARG A 242 -32.19 -15.80 -0.62
N GLU A 243 -33.33 -15.66 -1.28
CA GLU A 243 -33.94 -16.75 -2.06
C GLU A 243 -33.11 -17.10 -3.30
N TRP A 244 -32.56 -16.09 -3.99
CA TRP A 244 -31.90 -16.27 -5.29
C TRP A 244 -30.38 -16.40 -5.21
N ALA A 245 -29.78 -16.08 -4.07
CA ALA A 245 -28.34 -16.10 -3.88
C ALA A 245 -27.75 -17.51 -4.15
N PRO A 246 -26.63 -17.62 -4.87
CA PRO A 246 -25.92 -18.88 -5.05
C PRO A 246 -25.52 -19.49 -3.70
N ARG A 247 -25.65 -20.82 -3.55
CA ARG A 247 -25.31 -21.56 -2.30
C ARG A 247 -23.84 -22.01 -2.22
N ARG A 248 -23.01 -21.69 -3.21
CA ARG A 248 -21.61 -22.13 -3.28
C ARG A 248 -20.68 -20.95 -3.29
N ASP A 249 -19.76 -20.98 -2.34
CA ASP A 249 -18.62 -20.11 -2.17
C ASP A 249 -17.38 -20.86 -2.70
N ARG A 250 -16.73 -20.32 -3.72
CA ARG A 250 -15.35 -20.65 -4.09
C ARG A 250 -14.54 -19.36 -3.98
N PHE A 251 -14.37 -18.79 -2.79
CA PHE A 251 -13.82 -17.45 -2.66
C PHE A 251 -12.43 -17.48 -2.04
N ASP A 252 -11.42 -17.58 -2.90
CA ASP A 252 -10.09 -17.01 -2.64
C ASP A 252 -9.62 -16.27 -3.91
N GLU A 253 -9.98 -15.00 -4.01
CA GLU A 253 -9.41 -14.08 -4.99
C GLU A 253 -9.17 -12.76 -4.27
N THR A 254 -7.90 -12.38 -4.09
CA THR A 254 -7.50 -11.12 -3.43
C THR A 254 -7.14 -10.02 -4.44
N LEU A 255 -7.05 -10.36 -5.72
CA LEU A 255 -6.86 -9.44 -6.84
C LEU A 255 -7.88 -9.73 -7.93
N ALA A 256 -8.67 -8.72 -8.34
CA ALA A 256 -9.50 -8.84 -9.52
C ALA A 256 -8.77 -8.19 -10.71
N PRO A 257 -8.55 -8.92 -11.82
CA PRO A 257 -8.03 -8.31 -13.04
C PRO A 257 -9.03 -7.31 -13.61
N ASP A 258 -8.57 -6.09 -13.90
CA ASP A 258 -9.37 -5.08 -14.57
C ASP A 258 -8.57 -4.47 -15.72
N ARG A 259 -9.07 -4.67 -16.93
CA ARG A 259 -8.35 -4.25 -18.14
C ARG A 259 -8.38 -2.73 -18.26
N VAL A 260 -7.25 -2.14 -18.65
CA VAL A 260 -7.18 -0.73 -19.04
C VAL A 260 -8.04 -0.53 -20.28
N ALA A 261 -9.00 0.39 -20.22
CA ALA A 261 -9.87 0.74 -21.34
C ALA A 261 -9.30 1.92 -22.14
N SER A 262 -8.73 2.93 -21.46
CA SER A 262 -8.01 4.03 -22.10
C SER A 262 -7.02 4.70 -21.15
N VAL A 263 -6.00 5.31 -21.74
CA VAL A 263 -5.05 6.21 -21.07
C VAL A 263 -5.05 7.53 -21.86
N GLU A 264 -5.52 8.60 -21.24
CA GLU A 264 -5.73 9.90 -21.89
C GLU A 264 -4.99 11.01 -21.11
N PRO A 265 -4.34 11.98 -21.78
CA PRO A 265 -3.83 13.17 -21.10
C PRO A 265 -4.95 13.89 -20.34
N ALA A 266 -4.71 14.23 -19.08
CA ALA A 266 -5.72 14.81 -18.18
C ALA A 266 -5.39 16.24 -17.71
N GLY A 267 -4.28 16.80 -18.17
CA GLY A 267 -3.82 18.14 -17.81
C GLY A 267 -3.30 18.21 -16.37
N LEU A 268 -3.26 19.41 -15.78
CA LEU A 268 -2.91 19.63 -14.38
C LEU A 268 -4.14 19.40 -13.48
N GLN A 269 -4.13 18.36 -12.65
CA GLN A 269 -5.17 18.06 -11.66
C GLN A 269 -4.57 17.68 -10.30
N GLU A 270 -5.21 18.12 -9.21
CA GLU A 270 -4.91 17.63 -7.86
C GLU A 270 -5.39 16.18 -7.70
N CYS A 271 -4.50 15.28 -7.28
CA CYS A 271 -4.79 13.85 -7.08
C CYS A 271 -4.74 13.54 -5.58
N ARG A 272 -5.68 12.73 -5.05
CA ARG A 272 -5.71 12.32 -3.63
C ARG A 272 -5.29 10.86 -3.47
N CYS A 273 -4.44 10.59 -2.48
CA CYS A 273 -4.08 9.24 -2.00
C CYS A 273 -4.64 9.02 -0.59
N LEU A 274 -5.00 7.78 -0.23
CA LEU A 274 -5.50 7.41 1.11
C LEU A 274 -4.35 6.90 2.01
N THR A 275 -4.39 7.25 3.30
CA THR A 275 -3.48 6.79 4.37
C THR A 275 -4.17 5.76 5.27
N VAL A 276 -3.43 4.75 5.75
CA VAL A 276 -3.75 3.89 6.91
C VAL A 276 -2.55 3.92 7.88
N ALA A 277 -2.80 3.92 9.19
CA ALA A 277 -1.73 3.93 10.19
C ALA A 277 -1.04 2.56 10.30
N GLY A 278 0.26 2.51 10.00
CA GLY A 278 1.12 1.32 10.12
C GLY A 278 1.78 0.87 8.80
N ASP A 279 2.97 0.26 8.89
CA ASP A 279 3.82 -0.09 7.75
C ASP A 279 3.36 -1.32 6.96
N HIS A 280 2.33 -1.17 6.13
CA HIS A 280 1.98 -2.16 5.11
C HIS A 280 1.63 -1.49 3.78
N THR A 281 2.02 -2.15 2.70
CA THR A 281 1.71 -1.84 1.29
C THR A 281 0.46 -0.98 1.06
N PHE A 282 0.62 0.15 0.38
CA PHE A 282 -0.43 1.15 0.15
C PHE A 282 -1.32 0.83 -1.03
N THR A 283 -2.61 1.16 -0.95
CA THR A 283 -3.56 1.16 -2.08
C THR A 283 -3.97 2.58 -2.48
N VAL A 284 -3.60 3.06 -3.67
CA VAL A 284 -4.15 4.29 -4.25
C VAL A 284 -5.22 3.91 -5.27
N ASN A 285 -6.48 4.30 -5.03
CA ASN A 285 -7.63 3.84 -5.82
C ASN A 285 -7.57 2.31 -6.07
N ASP A 286 -7.19 1.57 -5.01
CA ASP A 286 -7.14 0.11 -4.97
C ASP A 286 -5.88 -0.55 -5.58
N LEU A 287 -4.73 0.14 -5.64
CA LEU A 287 -3.44 -0.34 -6.23
C LEU A 287 -2.20 -0.24 -5.31
N VAL A 288 -1.39 -1.31 -5.21
CA VAL A 288 -0.26 -1.60 -4.25
C VAL A 288 1.05 -0.74 -4.45
N VAL A 289 1.91 -0.41 -3.44
CA VAL A 289 3.28 0.24 -3.60
C VAL A 289 4.34 -0.05 -2.45
N HIS A 290 5.70 0.15 -2.64
CA HIS A 290 6.83 -0.14 -1.69
C HIS A 290 8.15 0.75 -1.75
N ASN A 291 9.14 0.50 -0.84
CA ASN A 291 10.36 1.21 -0.29
C ASN A 291 10.74 2.67 -0.61
N THR A 292 10.32 3.21 -1.74
CA THR A 292 10.00 4.65 -1.87
C THR A 292 8.88 5.02 -0.88
N THR A 293 8.28 4.04 -0.20
CA THR A 293 7.18 4.15 0.76
C THR A 293 7.34 5.22 1.81
N LEU A 294 8.46 5.36 2.53
CA LEU A 294 8.55 6.38 3.59
C LEU A 294 8.55 7.79 3.02
N ALA A 295 9.28 8.03 1.92
CA ALA A 295 9.27 9.32 1.25
C ALA A 295 7.93 9.60 0.54
N ASN A 296 7.30 8.57 -0.03
CA ASN A 296 5.95 8.64 -0.60
C ASN A 296 4.89 8.88 0.47
N ILE A 297 5.04 8.29 1.67
CA ILE A 297 4.19 8.55 2.83
C ILE A 297 4.36 10.00 3.24
N VAL A 298 5.60 10.48 3.40
CA VAL A 298 5.87 11.88 3.75
C VAL A 298 5.25 12.83 2.72
N ALA A 299 5.42 12.59 1.43
CA ALA A 299 4.80 13.39 0.37
C ALA A 299 3.27 13.33 0.39
N ALA A 300 2.71 12.15 0.63
CA ALA A 300 1.26 11.96 0.75
C ALA A 300 0.67 12.65 1.99
N GLU A 301 1.33 12.58 3.14
CA GLU A 301 0.92 13.25 4.38
C GLU A 301 1.00 14.77 4.27
N LEU A 302 2.01 15.28 3.55
CA LEU A 302 2.16 16.71 3.26
C LEU A 302 1.21 17.19 2.16
N GLY A 303 0.62 16.28 1.38
CA GLY A 303 -0.26 16.61 0.26
C GLY A 303 0.49 17.21 -0.95
N THR A 304 1.78 16.89 -1.11
CA THR A 304 2.67 17.50 -2.11
C THR A 304 3.24 16.47 -3.09
N GLY A 305 3.85 16.95 -4.17
CA GLY A 305 4.51 16.08 -5.14
C GLY A 305 5.77 15.45 -4.56
N ILE A 306 6.21 14.33 -5.15
CA ILE A 306 7.50 13.74 -4.83
C ILE A 306 8.39 13.69 -6.07
N ARG A 307 9.65 14.11 -5.90
CA ARG A 307 10.70 13.98 -6.89
C ARG A 307 11.72 12.97 -6.40
N THR A 308 11.76 11.81 -7.04
CA THR A 308 12.70 10.73 -6.67
C THR A 308 13.97 10.79 -7.52
N THR A 309 15.12 10.65 -6.88
CA THR A 309 16.43 10.50 -7.50
C THR A 309 17.33 9.63 -6.60
N SER A 310 18.56 9.36 -7.04
CA SER A 310 19.57 8.69 -6.22
C SER A 310 20.90 9.44 -6.24
N GLY A 311 21.68 9.28 -5.16
CA GLY A 311 22.97 9.91 -4.99
C GLY A 311 23.93 9.69 -6.15
N PRO A 312 24.10 8.44 -6.64
CA PRO A 312 25.00 8.15 -7.77
C PRO A 312 24.61 8.85 -9.08
N VAL A 313 23.33 9.20 -9.26
CA VAL A 313 22.85 9.90 -10.47
C VAL A 313 23.24 11.39 -10.42
N ILE A 314 23.55 11.93 -9.24
CA ILE A 314 23.90 13.33 -9.03
C ILE A 314 25.42 13.47 -9.06
N GLU A 315 25.98 13.51 -10.26
CA GLU A 315 27.42 13.59 -10.49
C GLU A 315 27.97 15.02 -10.41
N ARG A 316 27.13 16.04 -10.69
CA ARG A 316 27.54 17.46 -10.70
C ARG A 316 26.47 18.35 -10.07
N SER A 317 26.88 19.53 -9.59
CA SER A 317 25.98 20.54 -9.00
C SER A 317 24.84 20.94 -9.92
N GLY A 318 25.08 20.98 -11.24
CA GLY A 318 24.05 21.31 -12.23
C GLY A 318 22.93 20.26 -12.33
N ASP A 319 23.23 18.98 -12.09
CA ASP A 319 22.23 17.90 -12.14
C ASP A 319 21.25 18.07 -10.95
N LEU A 320 21.76 18.44 -9.77
CA LEU A 320 20.93 18.75 -8.61
C LEU A 320 20.17 20.08 -8.78
N ALA A 321 20.81 21.13 -9.30
CA ALA A 321 20.15 22.41 -9.54
C ALA A 321 18.95 22.28 -10.49
N ALA A 322 19.05 21.44 -11.53
CA ALA A 322 17.94 21.16 -12.43
C ALA A 322 16.77 20.44 -11.74
N ILE A 323 17.06 19.60 -10.74
CA ILE A 323 16.03 18.93 -9.93
C ILE A 323 15.35 19.94 -9.01
N LEU A 324 16.13 20.74 -8.27
CA LEU A 324 15.65 21.71 -7.30
C LEU A 324 14.80 22.81 -7.93
N THR A 325 15.24 23.37 -9.05
CA THR A 325 14.50 24.42 -9.78
C THR A 325 13.18 23.93 -10.39
N GLY A 326 12.97 22.62 -10.46
CA GLY A 326 11.72 22.01 -10.92
C GLY A 326 10.75 21.62 -9.81
N LEU A 327 11.09 21.86 -8.54
CA LEU A 327 10.22 21.57 -7.39
C LEU A 327 9.16 22.65 -7.24
N ALA A 328 7.94 22.24 -6.89
CA ALA A 328 6.91 23.16 -6.43
C ALA A 328 7.02 23.37 -4.90
N GLU A 329 6.41 24.44 -4.41
CA GLU A 329 6.34 24.72 -2.97
C GLU A 329 5.72 23.53 -2.20
N GLY A 330 6.46 23.05 -1.20
CA GLY A 330 6.12 21.94 -0.34
C GLY A 330 6.50 20.54 -0.88
N ASP A 331 6.99 20.42 -2.12
CA ASP A 331 7.34 19.12 -2.70
C ASP A 331 8.41 18.37 -1.88
N VAL A 332 8.34 17.04 -1.94
CA VAL A 332 9.34 16.16 -1.33
C VAL A 332 10.42 15.80 -2.35
N LEU A 333 11.67 16.16 -2.07
CA LEU A 333 12.83 15.66 -2.80
C LEU A 333 13.36 14.40 -2.10
N PHE A 334 13.18 13.24 -2.73
CA PHE A 334 13.71 11.97 -2.23
C PHE A 334 15.03 11.62 -2.93
N ILE A 335 16.10 11.46 -2.15
CA ILE A 335 17.41 11.02 -2.62
C ILE A 335 17.77 9.69 -1.97
N ASP A 336 17.67 8.61 -2.74
CA ASP A 336 18.18 7.30 -2.31
C ASP A 336 19.71 7.28 -2.38
N GLU A 337 20.37 6.52 -1.50
CA GLU A 337 21.83 6.51 -1.35
C GLU A 337 22.44 7.92 -1.27
N ILE A 338 21.82 8.84 -0.51
CA ILE A 338 22.23 10.26 -0.45
C ILE A 338 23.70 10.44 -0.06
N HIS A 339 24.31 9.46 0.61
CA HIS A 339 25.74 9.45 0.94
C HIS A 339 26.68 9.31 -0.28
N ARG A 340 26.15 9.07 -1.49
CA ARG A 340 26.90 8.91 -2.74
C ARG A 340 26.81 10.12 -3.68
N ILE A 341 26.19 11.22 -3.24
CA ILE A 341 26.17 12.45 -4.03
C ILE A 341 27.60 13.00 -4.20
N ALA A 342 27.86 13.63 -5.34
CA ALA A 342 29.14 14.31 -5.53
C ALA A 342 29.29 15.50 -4.57
N LYS A 343 30.48 15.71 -4.01
CA LYS A 343 30.75 16.79 -3.03
C LYS A 343 30.32 18.19 -3.50
N PRO A 344 30.51 18.59 -4.76
CA PRO A 344 29.99 19.87 -5.25
C PRO A 344 28.45 19.98 -5.28
N ALA A 345 27.74 18.85 -5.43
CA ALA A 345 26.29 18.80 -5.35
C ALA A 345 25.80 18.79 -3.90
N GLU A 346 26.54 18.13 -3.00
CA GLU A 346 26.32 18.19 -1.55
C GLU A 346 26.37 19.63 -1.03
N GLU A 347 27.39 20.40 -1.42
CA GLU A 347 27.52 21.81 -1.04
C GLU A 347 26.37 22.68 -1.56
N LEU A 348 25.90 22.42 -2.79
CA LEU A 348 24.73 23.10 -3.36
C LEU A 348 23.44 22.74 -2.62
N LEU A 349 23.30 21.47 -2.20
CA LEU A 349 22.15 21.02 -1.40
C LEU A 349 22.07 21.75 -0.06
N TYR A 350 23.21 22.10 0.55
CA TYR A 350 23.23 22.90 1.78
C TYR A 350 22.61 24.28 1.59
N SER A 351 23.06 25.00 0.57
CA SER A 351 22.53 26.33 0.23
C SER A 351 21.02 26.26 -0.03
N ALA A 352 20.58 25.19 -0.71
CA ALA A 352 19.16 24.97 -0.99
C ALA A 352 18.33 24.70 0.27
N MET A 353 18.88 23.99 1.27
CA MET A 353 18.17 23.65 2.51
C MET A 353 18.14 24.79 3.53
N GLU A 354 19.17 25.65 3.56
CA GLU A 354 19.25 26.76 4.51
C GLU A 354 18.50 28.00 4.03
N ASP A 355 18.78 28.40 2.79
CA ASP A 355 18.35 29.70 2.27
C ASP A 355 17.27 29.58 1.20
N PHE A 356 16.93 28.36 0.76
CA PHE A 356 16.08 28.11 -0.42
C PHE A 356 16.61 28.81 -1.68
N ARG A 357 17.94 28.85 -1.82
CA ARG A 357 18.63 29.45 -2.99
C ARG A 357 19.79 28.59 -3.43
N VAL A 358 20.04 28.58 -4.73
CA VAL A 358 21.18 27.87 -5.33
C VAL A 358 21.90 28.76 -6.33
N ASP A 359 23.22 28.77 -6.28
CA ASP A 359 24.06 29.49 -7.24
C ASP A 359 24.48 28.53 -8.38
N VAL A 360 23.98 28.78 -9.58
CA VAL A 360 24.37 28.01 -10.77
C VAL A 360 25.49 28.73 -11.50
N ILE A 361 26.65 28.09 -11.62
CA ILE A 361 27.80 28.63 -12.33
C ILE A 361 27.60 28.42 -13.84
N VAL A 362 27.49 29.51 -14.58
CA VAL A 362 27.38 29.51 -16.05
C VAL A 362 28.70 29.97 -16.67
N GLY A 363 29.25 29.15 -17.57
CA GLY A 363 30.53 29.39 -18.26
C GLY A 363 31.67 28.50 -17.74
N LYS A 364 32.88 28.67 -18.31
CA LYS A 364 34.11 27.96 -17.90
C LYS A 364 35.25 28.95 -17.68
N GLY A 365 36.08 28.69 -16.66
CA GLY A 365 37.29 29.48 -16.37
C GLY A 365 37.01 30.81 -15.65
N PRO A 366 37.96 31.77 -15.68
CA PRO A 366 37.87 33.04 -14.94
C PRO A 366 36.70 33.96 -15.32
N GLY A 367 36.01 33.68 -16.42
CA GLY A 367 34.81 34.39 -16.87
C GLY A 367 33.49 33.71 -16.48
N ALA A 368 33.53 32.62 -15.70
CA ALA A 368 32.33 31.97 -15.21
C ALA A 368 31.59 32.89 -14.23
N THR A 369 30.28 33.02 -14.41
CA THR A 369 29.44 33.91 -13.59
C THR A 369 28.43 33.05 -12.83
N ALA A 370 28.29 33.30 -11.52
CA ALA A 370 27.27 32.65 -10.70
C ALA A 370 25.93 33.37 -10.88
N ILE A 371 24.90 32.61 -11.24
CA ILE A 371 23.53 33.11 -11.35
C ILE A 371 22.75 32.54 -10.16
N PRO A 372 22.30 33.39 -9.22
CA PRO A 372 21.46 32.94 -8.11
C PRO A 372 20.07 32.56 -8.64
N LEU A 373 19.60 31.39 -8.24
CA LEU A 373 18.27 30.90 -8.52
C LEU A 373 17.55 30.66 -7.19
N ASP A 374 16.36 31.22 -7.08
CA ASP A 374 15.48 30.95 -5.95
C ASP A 374 14.85 29.55 -6.17
N VAL A 375 14.77 28.78 -5.08
CA VAL A 375 14.17 27.46 -5.04
C VAL A 375 12.92 27.55 -4.17
N GLU A 376 11.86 26.86 -4.57
CA GLU A 376 10.66 26.80 -3.75
C GLU A 376 10.95 26.03 -2.45
N PRO A 377 10.32 26.39 -1.32
CA PRO A 377 10.43 25.62 -0.08
C PRO A 377 10.09 24.16 -0.32
N PHE A 378 10.95 23.23 0.11
CA PHE A 378 10.77 21.80 -0.14
C PHE A 378 11.20 20.96 1.06
N THR A 379 10.76 19.69 1.09
CA THR A 379 11.14 18.72 2.12
C THR A 379 12.16 17.73 1.55
N LEU A 380 13.37 17.68 2.10
CA LEU A 380 14.37 16.68 1.72
C LEU A 380 14.18 15.38 2.51
N VAL A 381 14.08 14.26 1.81
CA VAL A 381 14.14 12.91 2.40
C VAL A 381 15.33 12.16 1.83
N GLY A 382 16.31 11.85 2.68
CA GLY A 382 17.51 11.10 2.30
C GLY A 382 17.49 9.68 2.84
N ALA A 383 17.69 8.68 1.98
CA ALA A 383 17.89 7.29 2.41
C ALA A 383 19.37 6.92 2.32
N THR A 384 19.87 6.19 3.33
CA THR A 384 21.24 5.72 3.35
C THR A 384 21.39 4.43 4.15
N THR A 385 22.19 3.52 3.62
CA THR A 385 22.68 2.33 4.33
C THR A 385 23.89 2.66 5.22
N ARG A 386 24.46 3.86 5.07
CA ARG A 386 25.72 4.29 5.70
C ARG A 386 25.60 5.73 6.21
N ALA A 387 24.79 5.94 7.25
CA ALA A 387 24.65 7.26 7.87
C ALA A 387 25.99 7.88 8.31
N GLY A 388 26.98 7.04 8.67
CA GLY A 388 28.34 7.48 9.01
C GLY A 388 29.12 8.14 7.86
N LEU A 389 28.74 7.89 6.60
CA LEU A 389 29.36 8.51 5.42
C LEU A 389 28.80 9.89 5.08
N LEU A 390 27.66 10.27 5.66
CA LEU A 390 27.16 11.63 5.53
C LEU A 390 28.13 12.56 6.24
N SER A 391 28.47 13.70 5.62
CA SER A 391 29.26 14.72 6.31
C SER A 391 28.53 15.20 7.57
N GLY A 392 29.29 15.72 8.55
CA GLY A 392 28.71 16.31 9.77
C GLY A 392 27.68 17.39 9.44
N PRO A 393 28.01 18.40 8.59
CA PRO A 393 27.07 19.43 8.18
C PRO A 393 25.77 18.91 7.57
N MET A 394 25.82 17.91 6.68
CA MET A 394 24.59 17.37 6.07
C MET A 394 23.71 16.66 7.09
N ARG A 395 24.33 15.91 8.00
CA ARG A 395 23.63 15.13 9.02
C ARG A 395 22.92 16.03 10.04
N ASP A 396 23.58 17.10 10.48
CA ASP A 396 23.05 18.03 11.48
C ASP A 396 21.86 18.86 10.95
N ARG A 397 21.62 18.84 9.63
CA ARG A 397 20.51 19.55 8.97
C ARG A 397 19.26 18.69 8.79
N PHE A 398 19.36 17.37 8.97
CA PHE A 398 18.16 16.53 9.05
C PHE A 398 17.47 16.75 10.40
N GLY A 399 16.35 17.47 10.39
CA GLY A 399 15.54 17.71 11.59
C GLY A 399 14.92 16.44 12.19
N PHE A 400 14.87 15.35 11.40
CA PHE A 400 14.41 14.04 11.83
C PHE A 400 15.28 12.94 11.20
N VAL A 401 15.77 12.02 12.02
CA VAL A 401 16.55 10.85 11.59
C VAL A 401 15.87 9.60 12.12
N ALA A 402 15.34 8.77 11.22
CA ALA A 402 14.78 7.47 11.57
C ALA A 402 15.80 6.36 11.33
N HIS A 403 15.84 5.39 12.24
CA HIS A 403 16.58 4.15 12.07
C HIS A 403 15.59 3.02 11.80
N LEU A 404 15.80 2.30 10.70
CA LEU A 404 15.02 1.10 10.38
C LEU A 404 15.78 -0.11 10.90
N ASP A 405 15.18 -0.78 11.86
CA ASP A 405 15.67 -2.05 12.38
C ASP A 405 15.15 -3.23 11.54
N PHE A 406 15.77 -4.38 11.76
CA PHE A 406 15.32 -5.62 11.14
C PHE A 406 14.00 -6.10 11.75
N TYR A 407 13.20 -6.75 10.92
CA TYR A 407 11.91 -7.29 11.32
C TYR A 407 12.07 -8.45 12.29
N SER A 408 11.15 -8.55 13.26
CA SER A 408 11.08 -9.72 14.12
C SER A 408 10.60 -10.95 13.34
N PRO A 409 10.86 -12.17 13.84
CA PRO A 409 10.30 -13.38 13.22
C PRO A 409 8.78 -13.35 13.09
N ALA A 410 8.08 -12.78 14.07
CA ALA A 410 6.62 -12.65 14.04
C ALA A 410 6.15 -11.68 12.95
N ASP A 411 6.84 -10.55 12.77
CA ASP A 411 6.51 -9.59 11.72
C ASP A 411 6.77 -10.17 10.32
N LEU A 412 7.86 -10.94 10.18
CA LEU A 412 8.16 -11.66 8.95
C LEU A 412 7.17 -12.78 8.67
N ASP A 413 6.70 -13.48 9.69
CA ASP A 413 5.70 -14.52 9.57
C ASP A 413 4.36 -13.94 9.09
N ALA A 414 3.90 -12.84 9.70
CA ALA A 414 2.73 -12.10 9.25
C ALA A 414 2.89 -11.60 7.80
N LEU A 415 4.08 -11.08 7.47
CA LEU A 415 4.42 -10.63 6.12
C LEU A 415 4.41 -11.77 5.10
N LEU A 416 4.93 -12.95 5.45
CA LEU A 416 4.99 -14.11 4.58
C LEU A 416 3.61 -14.71 4.35
N HIS A 417 2.77 -14.84 5.38
CA HIS A 417 1.38 -15.25 5.22
C HIS A 417 0.60 -14.27 4.34
N ARG A 418 0.81 -12.97 4.53
CA ARG A 418 0.22 -11.94 3.67
C ARG A 418 0.70 -12.08 2.22
N SER A 419 2.00 -12.27 2.02
CA SER A 419 2.60 -12.32 0.68
C SER A 419 2.28 -13.62 -0.05
N ALA A 420 2.16 -14.74 0.67
CA ALA A 420 1.76 -16.03 0.13
C ALA A 420 0.30 -15.96 -0.36
N ARG A 421 -0.57 -15.32 0.42
CA ARG A 421 -1.95 -15.01 0.03
C ARG A 421 -2.02 -14.16 -1.24
N ILE A 422 -1.19 -13.12 -1.35
CA ILE A 422 -1.11 -12.27 -2.56
C ILE A 422 -0.66 -13.07 -3.78
N LEU A 423 0.25 -14.03 -3.59
CA LEU A 423 0.81 -14.86 -4.66
C LEU A 423 -0.05 -16.09 -4.97
N GLY A 424 -1.16 -16.31 -4.26
CA GLY A 424 -2.02 -17.49 -4.43
C GLY A 424 -1.35 -18.79 -4.01
N VAL A 425 -0.44 -18.74 -3.03
CA VAL A 425 0.35 -19.89 -2.58
C VAL A 425 -0.17 -20.36 -1.22
N PRO A 426 -0.72 -21.58 -1.12
CA PRO A 426 -1.03 -22.18 0.16
C PRO A 426 0.26 -22.31 0.97
N ILE A 427 0.32 -21.70 2.16
CA ILE A 427 1.45 -21.79 3.07
C ILE A 427 0.96 -22.19 4.45
N THR A 428 1.69 -23.11 5.09
CA THR A 428 1.44 -23.49 6.48
C THR A 428 2.22 -22.57 7.43
N PRO A 429 1.82 -22.43 8.71
CA PRO A 429 2.59 -21.71 9.70
C PRO A 429 4.04 -22.18 9.81
N GLU A 430 4.28 -23.48 9.69
CA GLU A 430 5.61 -24.07 9.77
C GLU A 430 6.46 -23.76 8.52
N GLY A 431 5.84 -23.76 7.33
CA GLY A 431 6.49 -23.34 6.09
C GLY A 431 6.85 -21.85 6.08
N ALA A 432 5.97 -20.99 6.59
CA ALA A 432 6.22 -19.57 6.76
C ALA A 432 7.35 -19.30 7.76
N ALA A 433 7.32 -19.97 8.92
CA ALA A 433 8.37 -19.88 9.93
C ALA A 433 9.74 -20.31 9.38
N GLU A 434 9.80 -21.36 8.56
CA GLU A 434 11.03 -21.81 7.92
C GLU A 434 11.61 -20.76 6.96
N ILE A 435 10.75 -20.10 6.17
CA ILE A 435 11.18 -19.01 5.29
C ILE A 435 11.60 -17.80 6.11
N ALA A 436 10.81 -17.40 7.12
CA ALA A 436 11.09 -16.26 8.00
C ALA A 436 12.46 -16.41 8.68
N GLY A 437 12.75 -17.59 9.22
CA GLY A 437 14.01 -17.91 9.87
C GLY A 437 15.23 -17.72 8.96
N ARG A 438 15.07 -17.94 7.65
CA ARG A 438 16.14 -17.77 6.64
C ARG A 438 16.10 -16.43 5.92
N SER A 439 15.24 -15.51 6.34
CA SER A 439 15.02 -14.23 5.68
C SER A 439 15.87 -13.07 6.21
N ARG A 440 16.77 -13.34 7.17
CA ARG A 440 17.72 -12.35 7.71
C ARG A 440 17.06 -11.13 8.35
N GLY A 441 15.82 -11.25 8.81
CA GLY A 441 15.05 -10.12 9.34
C GLY A 441 14.65 -9.10 8.26
N THR A 442 14.68 -9.47 6.97
CA THR A 442 14.49 -8.54 5.86
C THR A 442 13.28 -8.94 5.00
N PRO A 443 12.23 -8.09 4.91
CA PRO A 443 11.04 -8.31 4.08
C PRO A 443 11.33 -8.65 2.62
N ARG A 444 12.31 -7.95 2.02
CA ARG A 444 12.73 -8.16 0.63
C ARG A 444 13.25 -9.57 0.40
N ILE A 445 14.02 -10.10 1.36
CA ILE A 445 14.57 -11.46 1.29
C ILE A 445 13.45 -12.47 1.52
N ALA A 446 12.58 -12.24 2.51
CA ALA A 446 11.41 -13.09 2.78
C ALA A 446 10.54 -13.29 1.54
N ASN A 447 10.16 -12.19 0.87
CA ASN A 447 9.35 -12.26 -0.34
C ASN A 447 10.06 -12.85 -1.55
N ARG A 448 11.39 -12.77 -1.60
CA ARG A 448 12.20 -13.44 -2.63
C ARG A 448 12.24 -14.95 -2.41
N LEU A 449 12.45 -15.37 -1.16
CA LEU A 449 12.48 -16.78 -0.78
C LEU A 449 11.12 -17.43 -0.97
N LEU A 450 10.05 -16.77 -0.55
CA LEU A 450 8.69 -17.26 -0.74
C LEU A 450 8.37 -17.57 -2.21
N ARG A 451 8.72 -16.68 -3.15
CA ARG A 451 8.53 -16.93 -4.58
C ARG A 451 9.29 -18.16 -5.06
N ARG A 452 10.53 -18.32 -4.62
CA ARG A 452 11.36 -19.49 -4.96
C ARG A 452 10.79 -20.79 -4.39
N VAL A 453 10.33 -20.76 -3.14
CA VAL A 453 9.73 -21.91 -2.49
C VAL A 453 8.41 -22.30 -3.16
N ARG A 454 7.59 -21.32 -3.55
CA ARG A 454 6.42 -21.55 -4.40
C ARG A 454 6.79 -22.25 -5.70
N ASP A 455 7.73 -21.68 -6.46
CA ASP A 455 8.10 -22.23 -7.78
C ASP A 455 8.57 -23.70 -7.64
N TYR A 456 9.25 -24.02 -6.53
CA TYR A 456 9.61 -25.39 -6.19
C TYR A 456 8.38 -26.26 -5.86
N ALA A 457 7.47 -25.77 -5.01
CA ALA A 457 6.27 -26.48 -4.57
C ALA A 457 5.34 -26.81 -5.76
N GLU A 458 5.21 -25.91 -6.72
CA GLU A 458 4.39 -26.11 -7.93
C GLU A 458 4.99 -27.16 -8.88
N VAL A 459 6.31 -27.21 -9.00
CA VAL A 459 6.98 -28.10 -9.97
C VAL A 459 7.27 -29.49 -9.38
N ARG A 460 7.60 -29.56 -8.08
CA ARG A 460 8.11 -30.78 -7.42
C ARG A 460 7.26 -31.28 -6.26
N GLY A 461 6.23 -30.53 -5.85
CA GLY A 461 5.34 -30.86 -4.75
C GLY A 461 3.87 -30.90 -5.17
N ASP A 462 3.00 -30.63 -4.22
CA ASP A 462 1.55 -30.54 -4.37
C ASP A 462 1.04 -29.08 -4.45
N GLY A 463 1.97 -28.12 -4.59
CA GLY A 463 1.69 -26.69 -4.57
C GLY A 463 1.54 -26.07 -3.18
N ILE A 464 1.68 -26.85 -2.09
CA ILE A 464 1.58 -26.34 -0.71
C ILE A 464 2.98 -26.09 -0.15
N VAL A 465 3.18 -24.91 0.45
CA VAL A 465 4.42 -24.56 1.16
C VAL A 465 4.30 -24.99 2.61
N ASP A 466 4.64 -26.25 2.86
CA ASP A 466 4.87 -26.81 4.18
C ASP A 466 6.34 -26.74 4.62
N GLU A 467 6.64 -27.10 5.86
CA GLU A 467 8.01 -27.09 6.39
C GLU A 467 8.97 -27.92 5.54
N ALA A 468 8.53 -29.11 5.11
CA ALA A 468 9.34 -30.03 4.32
C ALA A 468 9.66 -29.46 2.94
N THR A 469 8.66 -28.89 2.27
CA THR A 469 8.79 -28.25 0.96
C THR A 469 9.64 -27.00 1.04
N ALA A 470 9.43 -26.16 2.05
CA ALA A 470 10.27 -24.98 2.30
C ALA A 470 11.73 -25.35 2.52
N LYS A 471 12.02 -26.35 3.37
CA LYS A 471 13.38 -26.86 3.58
C LYS A 471 14.01 -27.38 2.30
N ALA A 472 13.29 -28.24 1.57
CA ALA A 472 13.79 -28.84 0.33
C ALA A 472 14.09 -27.78 -0.74
N ALA A 473 13.17 -26.82 -0.91
CA ALA A 473 13.34 -25.71 -1.83
C ALA A 473 14.53 -24.83 -1.46
N LEU A 474 14.62 -24.40 -0.20
CA LEU A 474 15.71 -23.54 0.27
C LEU A 474 17.06 -24.22 0.13
N THR A 475 17.14 -25.55 0.34
CA THR A 475 18.34 -26.34 0.04
C THR A 475 18.68 -26.31 -1.46
N VAL A 476 17.71 -26.46 -2.35
CA VAL A 476 17.96 -26.38 -3.82
C VAL A 476 18.44 -25.00 -4.24
N TYR A 477 17.94 -23.94 -3.62
CA TYR A 477 18.38 -22.56 -3.88
C TYR A 477 19.63 -22.15 -3.10
N ASP A 478 20.35 -23.10 -2.51
CA ASP A 478 21.60 -22.90 -1.76
C ASP A 478 21.47 -21.90 -0.59
N VAL A 479 20.29 -21.83 0.03
CA VAL A 479 20.04 -21.03 1.24
C VAL A 479 20.18 -21.93 2.46
N ASP A 480 21.16 -21.66 3.31
CA ASP A 480 21.39 -22.48 4.51
C ASP A 480 20.47 -22.12 5.69
N GLN A 481 20.65 -22.78 6.84
CA GLN A 481 19.81 -22.57 8.02
C GLN A 481 19.92 -21.16 8.63
N LEU A 482 21.03 -20.44 8.40
CA LEU A 482 21.19 -19.05 8.83
C LEU A 482 20.67 -18.06 7.77
N GLY A 483 20.17 -18.55 6.63
CA GLY A 483 19.74 -17.71 5.52
C GLY A 483 20.87 -17.19 4.64
N LEU A 484 22.07 -17.75 4.76
CA LEU A 484 23.18 -17.40 3.85
C LEU A 484 22.89 -17.96 2.48
N ASP A 485 22.94 -17.11 1.47
CA ASP A 485 22.81 -17.53 0.08
C ASP A 485 24.16 -17.95 -0.51
N ARG A 486 24.15 -18.35 -1.78
CA ARG A 486 25.33 -18.85 -2.49
C ARG A 486 26.52 -17.88 -2.41
N LEU A 487 26.28 -16.57 -2.49
CA LEU A 487 27.36 -15.58 -2.47
C LEU A 487 27.92 -15.42 -1.05
N ASP A 488 27.05 -15.32 -0.05
CA ASP A 488 27.46 -15.26 1.37
C ASP A 488 28.37 -16.45 1.73
N ARG A 489 27.96 -17.66 1.31
CA ARG A 489 28.71 -18.89 1.54
C ARG A 489 30.00 -18.93 0.72
N ALA A 490 30.01 -18.42 -0.50
CA ALA A 490 31.22 -18.32 -1.32
C ALA A 490 32.25 -17.37 -0.69
N VAL A 491 31.81 -16.21 -0.17
CA VAL A 491 32.67 -15.25 0.53
C VAL A 491 33.25 -15.87 1.79
N LEU A 492 32.41 -16.47 2.64
CA LEU A 492 32.86 -17.12 3.87
C LEU A 492 33.82 -18.29 3.58
N ARG A 493 33.53 -19.08 2.55
CA ARG A 493 34.38 -20.19 2.09
C ARG A 493 35.71 -19.69 1.55
N ALA A 494 35.72 -18.68 0.69
CA ALA A 494 36.96 -18.10 0.17
C ALA A 494 37.84 -17.57 1.31
N LEU A 495 37.24 -16.83 2.25
CA LEU A 495 37.92 -16.31 3.44
C LEU A 495 38.59 -17.42 4.27
N ILE A 496 37.88 -18.53 4.52
CA ILE A 496 38.36 -19.62 5.36
C ILE A 496 39.31 -20.57 4.62
N GLU A 497 38.96 -20.98 3.40
CA GLU A 497 39.68 -22.02 2.67
C GLU A 497 40.86 -21.48 1.88
N SER A 498 40.69 -20.33 1.22
CA SER A 498 41.74 -19.73 0.38
C SER A 498 42.67 -18.84 1.20
N PHE A 499 42.11 -18.08 2.15
CA PHE A 499 42.85 -17.11 2.95
C PHE A 499 43.08 -17.54 4.41
N ARG A 500 42.78 -18.81 4.76
CA ARG A 500 42.99 -19.38 6.11
C ARG A 500 42.40 -18.53 7.23
N GLY A 501 41.23 -17.94 6.99
CA GLY A 501 40.50 -17.09 7.93
C GLY A 501 40.89 -15.61 7.89
N GLY A 502 41.78 -15.19 6.99
CA GLY A 502 42.22 -13.80 6.84
C GLY A 502 43.43 -13.42 7.71
N PRO A 503 43.78 -12.12 7.81
CA PRO A 503 43.09 -10.98 7.22
C PRO A 503 43.28 -10.88 5.70
N VAL A 504 42.21 -10.53 4.97
CA VAL A 504 42.23 -10.31 3.51
C VAL A 504 41.54 -8.99 3.14
N GLY A 505 42.08 -8.26 2.15
CA GLY A 505 41.46 -7.05 1.63
C GLY A 505 40.15 -7.33 0.88
N LEU A 506 39.22 -6.38 0.88
CA LEU A 506 37.92 -6.51 0.19
C LEU A 506 38.09 -6.84 -1.29
N SER A 507 38.96 -6.10 -1.98
CA SER A 507 39.20 -6.28 -3.41
C SER A 507 39.71 -7.67 -3.74
N THR A 508 40.63 -8.20 -2.93
CA THR A 508 41.16 -9.55 -3.08
C THR A 508 40.09 -10.61 -2.81
N LEU A 509 39.25 -10.40 -1.79
CA LEU A 509 38.16 -11.31 -1.45
C LEU A 509 37.08 -11.32 -2.54
N ALA A 510 36.73 -10.15 -3.09
CA ALA A 510 35.77 -10.00 -4.18
C ALA A 510 36.25 -10.69 -5.47
N VAL A 511 37.52 -10.52 -5.84
CA VAL A 511 38.12 -11.24 -6.98
C VAL A 511 38.07 -12.76 -6.78
N ALA A 512 38.32 -13.25 -5.56
CA ALA A 512 38.29 -14.68 -5.27
C ALA A 512 36.90 -15.32 -5.45
N VAL A 513 35.82 -14.54 -5.29
CA VAL A 513 34.44 -15.00 -5.51
C VAL A 513 33.86 -14.56 -6.87
N GLY A 514 34.62 -13.81 -7.67
CA GLY A 514 34.21 -13.34 -8.99
C GLY A 514 33.19 -12.20 -8.97
N GLU A 515 33.17 -11.37 -7.92
CA GLU A 515 32.22 -10.27 -7.75
C GLU A 515 32.92 -8.90 -7.68
N GLN A 516 32.14 -7.82 -7.81
CA GLN A 516 32.60 -6.46 -7.54
C GLN A 516 32.81 -6.25 -6.03
N SER A 517 33.78 -5.39 -5.67
CA SER A 517 34.08 -5.09 -4.25
C SER A 517 32.87 -4.52 -3.52
N ASP A 518 32.17 -3.59 -4.16
CA ASP A 518 30.96 -2.95 -3.61
C ASP A 518 29.86 -3.98 -3.35
N THR A 519 29.66 -4.95 -4.25
CA THR A 519 28.67 -6.02 -4.05
C THR A 519 28.97 -6.85 -2.81
N VAL A 520 30.23 -7.21 -2.57
CA VAL A 520 30.60 -7.97 -1.36
C VAL A 520 30.41 -7.12 -0.10
N GLU A 521 30.81 -5.85 -0.13
CA GLU A 521 30.70 -4.93 1.01
C GLU A 521 29.25 -4.55 1.35
N GLU A 522 28.39 -4.38 0.35
CA GLU A 522 27.03 -3.87 0.54
C GLU A 522 25.99 -4.98 0.68
N VAL A 523 26.18 -6.12 0.00
CA VAL A 523 25.18 -7.19 -0.04
C VAL A 523 25.49 -8.28 0.98
N CYS A 524 26.75 -8.67 1.14
CA CYS A 524 27.13 -9.83 1.95
C CYS A 524 27.67 -9.48 3.33
N GLU A 525 28.63 -8.55 3.41
CA GLU A 525 29.28 -8.19 4.67
C GLU A 525 28.32 -7.77 5.79
N PRO A 526 27.24 -6.99 5.56
CA PRO A 526 26.39 -6.54 6.64
C PRO A 526 25.77 -7.71 7.41
N PHE A 527 25.31 -8.74 6.69
CA PHE A 527 24.74 -9.92 7.34
C PHE A 527 25.80 -10.84 7.94
N LEU A 528 26.91 -11.09 7.24
CA LEU A 528 27.99 -11.94 7.76
C LEU A 528 28.62 -11.37 9.04
N VAL A 529 28.75 -10.04 9.13
CA VAL A 529 29.23 -9.36 10.34
C VAL A 529 28.20 -9.45 11.45
N ARG A 530 26.93 -9.18 11.16
CA ARG A 530 25.85 -9.23 12.16
C ARG A 530 25.62 -10.64 12.71
N ALA A 531 25.68 -11.65 11.85
CA ALA A 531 25.62 -13.06 12.24
C ALA A 531 26.90 -13.50 13.00
N GLY A 532 27.88 -12.60 13.14
CA GLY A 532 29.11 -12.85 13.87
C GLY A 532 30.03 -13.85 13.18
N LEU A 533 29.89 -14.08 11.87
CA LEU A 533 30.69 -15.03 11.08
C LEU A 533 31.95 -14.39 10.49
N LEU A 534 31.93 -13.06 10.34
CA LEU A 534 33.00 -12.25 9.77
C LEU A 534 33.25 -11.01 10.66
N ALA A 535 34.51 -10.61 10.79
CA ALA A 535 34.90 -9.37 11.46
C ALA A 535 35.72 -8.48 10.52
N ARG A 536 35.54 -7.16 10.65
CA ARG A 536 36.36 -6.16 9.94
C ARG A 536 37.51 -5.72 10.84
N THR A 537 38.72 -5.72 10.30
CA THR A 537 39.91 -5.20 10.98
C THR A 537 40.62 -4.18 10.09
N PRO A 538 41.50 -3.32 10.64
CA PRO A 538 42.31 -2.41 9.82
C PRO A 538 43.17 -3.12 8.76
N ARG A 539 43.49 -4.41 8.98
CA ARG A 539 44.30 -5.23 8.07
C ARG A 539 43.48 -5.98 7.03
N GLY A 540 42.14 -5.96 7.12
CA GLY A 540 41.24 -6.72 6.25
C GLY A 540 40.15 -7.48 7.01
N ARG A 541 39.42 -8.32 6.27
CA ARG A 541 38.33 -9.15 6.78
C ARG A 541 38.89 -10.43 7.37
N VAL A 542 38.34 -10.85 8.51
CA VAL A 542 38.77 -12.04 9.26
C VAL A 542 37.54 -12.90 9.57
N ALA A 543 37.66 -14.23 9.43
CA ALA A 543 36.61 -15.15 9.85
C ALA A 543 36.65 -15.34 11.36
N THR A 544 35.50 -15.28 12.01
CA THR A 544 35.37 -15.54 13.45
C THR A 544 35.27 -17.04 13.71
N ASP A 545 35.34 -17.45 14.98
CA ASP A 545 35.14 -18.85 15.38
C ASP A 545 33.79 -19.41 14.91
N ALA A 546 32.73 -18.60 14.96
CA ALA A 546 31.42 -18.97 14.45
C ALA A 546 31.45 -19.19 12.92
N GLY A 547 32.18 -18.35 12.18
CA GLY A 547 32.40 -18.53 10.75
C GLY A 547 33.08 -19.87 10.40
N TRP A 548 34.11 -20.24 11.17
CA TRP A 548 34.79 -21.54 11.02
C TRP A 548 33.86 -22.71 11.32
N GLN A 549 33.15 -22.65 12.45
CA GLN A 549 32.23 -23.69 12.88
C GLN A 549 31.07 -23.88 11.90
N HIS A 550 30.57 -22.80 11.30
CA HIS A 550 29.51 -22.85 10.29
C HIS A 550 29.91 -23.64 9.03
N LEU A 551 31.19 -23.61 8.66
CA LEU A 551 31.73 -24.46 7.58
C LEU A 551 32.18 -25.86 8.05
N GLY A 552 31.90 -26.22 9.30
CA GLY A 552 32.34 -27.48 9.90
C GLY A 552 33.85 -27.59 10.12
N LYS A 553 34.55 -26.45 10.22
CA LYS A 553 36.01 -26.39 10.38
C LYS A 553 36.39 -25.83 11.74
N ARG A 554 37.63 -26.06 12.17
CA ARG A 554 38.20 -25.47 13.38
C ARG A 554 39.20 -24.38 13.01
N PRO A 555 39.20 -23.23 13.71
CA PRO A 555 40.20 -22.21 13.50
C PRO A 555 41.60 -22.76 13.84
N PRO A 556 42.66 -22.33 13.14
CA PRO A 556 44.04 -22.61 13.53
C PRO A 556 44.32 -22.06 14.93
N GLU A 557 45.05 -22.80 15.77
CA GLU A 557 45.37 -22.37 17.15
C GLU A 557 45.95 -20.94 17.16
N GLY A 558 45.31 -20.05 17.95
CA GLY A 558 45.74 -18.66 18.13
C GLY A 558 45.21 -17.62 17.13
N ARG A 559 44.29 -17.97 16.21
CA ARG A 559 43.71 -17.02 15.23
C ARG A 559 42.19 -16.80 15.33
N GLY A 560 41.53 -17.46 16.26
CA GLY A 560 40.11 -17.25 16.52
C GLY A 560 39.84 -15.86 17.09
N VAL A 561 39.18 -14.99 16.31
CA VAL A 561 38.69 -13.71 16.83
C VAL A 561 37.35 -13.99 17.51
N GLN A 562 37.29 -13.89 18.83
CA GLN A 562 36.03 -13.86 19.55
C GLN A 562 35.30 -12.55 19.23
N PRO A 563 33.99 -12.58 18.91
CA PRO A 563 33.23 -11.35 18.75
C PRO A 563 33.20 -10.60 20.08
N GLN A 564 33.78 -9.39 20.12
CA GLN A 564 33.66 -8.51 21.28
C GLN A 564 32.19 -8.12 21.44
N GLN A 565 31.56 -8.55 22.53
CA GLN A 565 30.31 -7.94 23.00
C GLN A 565 30.60 -6.47 23.34
N PRO A 566 29.71 -5.52 23.01
CA PRO A 566 29.82 -4.16 23.52
C PRO A 566 29.70 -4.23 25.05
N ASP A 567 30.76 -3.82 25.74
CA ASP A 567 30.83 -3.82 27.20
C ASP A 567 29.86 -2.76 27.76
N LEU A 568 28.74 -3.22 28.30
CA LEU A 568 27.69 -2.39 28.90
C LEU A 568 28.08 -1.81 30.28
N PHE A 569 29.29 -2.10 30.80
CA PHE A 569 29.69 -1.73 32.16
C PHE A 569 31.10 -1.13 32.32
N ALA A 570 31.63 -0.42 31.31
CA ALA A 570 32.80 0.43 31.53
C ALA A 570 32.43 1.69 32.34
N ARG A 571 32.21 1.53 33.65
CA ARG A 571 32.09 2.62 34.63
C ARG A 571 33.45 3.26 34.86
N GLY A 572 33.47 4.59 34.72
CA GLY A 572 34.16 5.56 35.59
C GLY A 572 35.64 5.30 35.93
N GLY A 573 36.52 6.00 35.22
CA GLY A 573 37.88 6.31 35.70
C GLY A 573 38.01 7.81 35.91
N GLU A 574 38.04 8.23 37.17
CA GLU A 574 38.19 9.59 37.66
C GLU A 574 39.44 10.29 37.10
N SER A 575 39.28 11.56 36.71
CA SER A 575 40.39 12.49 36.53
C SER A 575 40.43 13.46 37.71
N SER A 576 41.46 13.32 38.56
CA SER A 576 42.17 14.40 39.27
C SER A 576 43.28 13.79 40.14
N PRO A 577 44.36 14.52 40.47
CA PRO A 577 44.49 15.98 40.54
C PRO A 577 45.08 16.63 39.29
#